data_AF-A0A6J5WXQ9-F1
#
_entry.id   AF-A0A6J5WXQ9-F1
#
_cell.length_a   1.000
_cell.length_b   1.000
_cell.length_c   1.000
_cell.angle_alpha   90.00
_cell.angle_beta   90.00
_cell.angle_gamma   90.00
#
_symmetry.space_group_name_H-M   'P 1'
#
loop_
_entity.id
_entity.type
_entity.pdbx_description
1 polymer ?
#
loop_
_entity_poly.entity_id
_entity_poly.type
_entity_poly.pdbx_seq_one_letter_code
_entity_poly.pdbx_strand_id
1 'polypeptide(L)'
;MAPYFPASRYSEFQNAHKICGVSNIQKIMAMAAPDQRQAAAESILTEGNAWKVIDTISCNEAIKLIGSNIKLYKQYLKEMALHVSLKTCRFLKSSTTFLASIGFFPLSFPIPISLFGHFHLFLEQK
;
A
#
# COMPACT_ATOMS: atom_id res chain seq x y z
N MET A 1 -16.67 38.11 -13.64
CA MET A 1 -16.59 37.16 -12.51
C MET A 1 -17.25 37.71 -11.25
N ALA A 2 -16.99 38.97 -10.86
CA ALA A 2 -17.61 39.65 -9.72
C ALA A 2 -19.13 39.46 -9.52
N PRO A 3 -20.01 39.47 -10.56
CA PRO A 3 -21.45 39.24 -10.35
C PRO A 3 -21.81 37.81 -9.91
N TYR A 4 -20.97 36.82 -10.19
CA TYR A 4 -21.22 35.40 -9.88
C TYR A 4 -20.46 34.92 -8.64
N PHE A 5 -19.41 35.63 -8.25
CA PHE A 5 -18.54 35.30 -7.10
C PHE A 5 -18.42 36.52 -6.17
N PRO A 6 -19.41 36.78 -5.31
CA PRO A 6 -19.39 37.91 -4.41
C PRO A 6 -18.33 37.75 -3.32
N ALA A 7 -17.84 38.87 -2.78
CA ALA A 7 -16.82 38.89 -1.73
C ALA A 7 -17.25 38.14 -0.45
N SER A 8 -18.56 38.05 -0.17
CA SER A 8 -19.12 37.29 0.94
C SER A 8 -18.79 35.79 0.87
N ARG A 9 -18.58 35.25 -0.33
CA ARG A 9 -18.32 33.83 -0.60
C ARG A 9 -16.89 33.59 -1.08
N TYR A 10 -15.98 34.51 -0.75
CA TYR A 10 -14.58 34.41 -1.19
C TYR A 10 -13.90 33.14 -0.70
N SER A 11 -14.23 32.65 0.51
CA SER A 11 -13.67 31.40 1.05
C SER A 11 -14.06 30.16 0.22
N GLU A 12 -15.29 30.10 -0.28
CA GLU A 12 -15.75 29.03 -1.17
C GLU A 12 -15.05 29.11 -2.53
N PHE A 13 -14.91 30.33 -3.04
CA PHE A 13 -14.17 30.58 -4.28
C PHE A 13 -12.69 30.17 -4.15
N GLN A 14 -12.05 30.39 -3.00
CA GLN A 14 -10.68 29.93 -2.74
C GLN A 14 -10.56 28.39 -2.80
N ASN A 15 -11.56 27.66 -2.32
CA ASN A 15 -11.56 26.20 -2.38
C ASN A 15 -11.67 25.71 -3.84
N ALA A 16 -12.62 26.27 -4.60
CA ALA A 16 -12.75 25.98 -6.03
C ALA A 16 -11.49 26.39 -6.83
N HIS A 17 -10.90 27.53 -6.48
CA HIS A 17 -9.65 28.01 -7.07
C HIS A 17 -8.48 27.06 -6.84
N LYS A 18 -8.34 26.49 -5.63
CA LYS A 18 -7.27 25.55 -5.29
C LYS A 18 -7.25 24.32 -6.21
N ILE A 19 -8.41 23.89 -6.68
CA ILE A 19 -8.57 22.64 -7.42
C ILE A 19 -8.63 22.89 -8.92
N CYS A 20 -9.45 23.85 -9.36
CA CYS A 20 -9.68 24.12 -10.77
C CYS A 20 -8.76 25.21 -11.33
N GLY A 21 -8.31 26.14 -10.50
CA GLY A 21 -7.60 27.35 -10.95
C GLY A 21 -8.52 28.37 -11.64
N VAL A 22 -8.14 29.65 -11.62
CA VAL A 22 -8.99 30.74 -12.17
C VAL A 22 -9.25 30.57 -13.66
N SER A 23 -8.24 30.14 -14.43
CA SER A 23 -8.34 30.00 -15.88
C SER A 23 -9.37 28.96 -16.31
N ASN A 24 -9.47 27.84 -15.60
CA ASN A 24 -10.47 26.82 -15.92
C ASN A 24 -11.87 27.24 -15.45
N ILE A 25 -11.99 27.92 -14.30
CA ILE A 25 -13.26 28.51 -13.88
C ILE A 25 -13.76 29.51 -14.94
N GLN A 26 -12.88 30.35 -15.49
CA GLN A 26 -13.22 31.26 -16.58
C GLN A 26 -13.68 30.52 -17.83
N LYS A 27 -13.01 29.44 -18.22
CA LYS A 27 -13.42 28.61 -19.38
C LYS A 27 -14.80 27.99 -19.18
N ILE A 28 -15.06 27.39 -18.01
CA ILE A 28 -16.36 26.77 -17.70
C ILE A 28 -17.47 27.82 -17.75
N MET A 29 -17.25 28.99 -17.15
CA MET A 29 -18.21 30.09 -17.16
C MET A 29 -18.43 30.68 -18.57
N ALA A 30 -17.41 30.65 -19.44
CA ALA A 30 -17.52 31.08 -20.83
C ALA A 30 -18.28 30.07 -21.70
N MET A 31 -18.15 28.77 -21.43
CA MET A 31 -18.88 27.69 -22.10
C MET A 31 -20.35 27.62 -21.68
N ALA A 32 -20.67 28.03 -20.46
CA ALA A 32 -22.05 28.07 -19.97
C ALA A 32 -22.87 29.17 -20.68
N ALA A 33 -24.10 28.81 -21.05
CA ALA A 33 -25.08 29.75 -21.57
C ALA A 33 -25.34 30.88 -20.55
N PRO A 34 -25.62 32.13 -20.98
CA PRO A 34 -25.70 33.28 -20.08
C PRO A 34 -26.67 33.13 -18.89
N ASP A 35 -27.78 32.43 -19.11
CA ASP A 35 -28.82 32.06 -18.14
C ASP A 35 -28.34 30.98 -17.15
N GLN A 36 -27.49 30.06 -17.60
CA GLN A 36 -26.92 28.96 -16.82
C GLN A 36 -25.67 29.37 -16.01
N ARG A 37 -25.09 30.55 -16.27
CA ARG A 37 -23.84 30.98 -15.61
C ARG A 37 -23.93 31.07 -14.10
N GLN A 38 -25.08 31.49 -13.55
CA GLN A 38 -25.26 31.50 -12.10
C GLN A 38 -25.26 30.08 -11.54
N ALA A 39 -26.00 29.16 -12.17
CA ALA A 39 -26.02 27.76 -11.76
C ALA A 39 -24.64 27.11 -11.87
N ALA A 40 -23.90 27.38 -12.95
CA ALA A 40 -22.53 26.91 -13.13
C ALA A 40 -21.59 27.43 -12.03
N ALA A 41 -21.71 28.71 -11.66
CA ALA A 41 -20.93 29.26 -10.55
C ALA A 41 -21.25 28.57 -9.22
N GLU A 42 -22.52 28.30 -8.92
CA GLU A 42 -22.93 27.55 -7.72
C GLU A 42 -22.39 26.11 -7.71
N SER A 43 -22.41 25.43 -8.85
CA SER A 43 -21.83 24.09 -8.97
C SER A 43 -20.33 24.09 -8.71
N ILE A 44 -19.60 25.05 -9.27
CA ILE A 44 -18.15 25.20 -9.06
C ILE A 44 -17.82 25.42 -7.58
N LEU A 45 -18.57 26.27 -6.88
CA LEU A 45 -18.37 26.54 -5.45
C LEU A 45 -18.69 25.30 -4.59
N THR A 46 -19.81 24.64 -4.90
CA THR A 46 -20.25 23.43 -4.20
C THR A 46 -19.22 22.31 -4.35
N GLU A 47 -18.73 22.08 -5.56
CA GLU A 47 -17.71 21.07 -5.86
C GLU A 47 -16.39 21.41 -5.15
N GLY A 48 -15.94 22.67 -5.22
CA GLY A 48 -14.73 23.12 -4.52
C GLY A 48 -14.78 22.85 -3.01
N ASN A 49 -15.93 23.07 -2.38
CA ASN A 49 -16.13 22.77 -0.96
C ASN A 49 -16.15 21.26 -0.65
N ALA A 50 -16.77 20.45 -1.51
CA ALA A 50 -16.80 19.00 -1.33
C ALA A 50 -15.38 18.41 -1.36
N TRP A 51 -14.55 18.86 -2.30
CA TRP A 51 -13.17 18.43 -2.42
C TRP A 51 -12.27 18.90 -1.26
N LYS A 52 -12.58 20.02 -0.59
CA LYS A 52 -11.86 20.40 0.64
C LYS A 52 -11.95 19.32 1.71
N VAL A 53 -13.10 18.68 1.85
CA VAL A 53 -13.30 17.57 2.80
C VAL A 53 -12.52 16.33 2.34
N ILE A 54 -12.50 16.05 1.04
CA ILE A 54 -11.74 14.93 0.48
C ILE A 54 -10.22 15.16 0.62
N ASP A 55 -9.72 16.39 0.46
CA ASP A 55 -8.31 16.74 0.70
C ASP A 55 -7.90 16.46 2.15
N THR A 56 -8.82 16.66 3.12
CA THR A 56 -8.58 16.29 4.52
C THR A 56 -8.60 14.79 4.77
N ILE A 57 -9.39 14.02 4.00
CA ILE A 57 -9.31 12.55 3.94
C ILE A 57 -8.29 12.19 2.85
N SER A 58 -7.06 12.64 3.05
CA SER A 58 -6.03 12.45 2.05
C SER A 58 -5.83 10.96 1.80
N CYS A 59 -5.73 10.55 0.53
CA CYS A 59 -5.30 9.21 0.13
C CYS A 59 -4.03 8.76 0.89
N ASN A 60 -3.22 9.72 1.35
CA ASN A 60 -2.09 9.49 2.22
C ASN A 60 -2.43 8.75 3.51
N GLU A 61 -3.56 9.01 4.17
CA GLU A 61 -3.96 8.31 5.39
C GLU A 61 -4.38 6.86 5.09
N ALA A 62 -5.09 6.64 3.98
CA ALA A 62 -5.40 5.29 3.50
C ALA A 62 -4.13 4.51 3.13
N ILE A 63 -3.17 5.16 2.45
CA ILE A 63 -1.87 4.57 2.10
C ILE A 63 -1.05 4.25 3.36
N LYS A 64 -1.01 5.15 4.35
CA LYS A 64 -0.33 4.91 5.64
C LYS A 64 -0.94 3.73 6.38
N LEU A 65 -2.27 3.65 6.42
CA LEU A 65 -2.98 2.56 7.07
C LEU A 65 -2.67 1.21 6.40
N ILE A 66 -2.82 1.13 5.06
CA ILE A 66 -2.53 -0.08 4.30
C ILE A 66 -1.04 -0.47 4.42
N GLY A 67 -0.14 0.51 4.34
CA GLY A 67 1.30 0.29 4.52
C GLY A 67 1.65 -0.27 5.90
N SER A 68 1.00 0.23 6.95
CA SER A 68 1.16 -0.27 8.32
C SER A 68 0.67 -1.71 8.45
N ASN A 69 -0.48 -2.04 7.86
CA ASN A 69 -1.02 -3.39 7.85
C ASN A 69 -0.08 -4.37 7.13
N ILE A 70 0.42 -4.02 5.94
CA ILE A 70 1.37 -4.84 5.20
C ILE A 70 2.63 -5.12 6.03
N LYS A 71 3.15 -4.10 6.74
CA LYS A 71 4.32 -4.25 7.60
C LYS A 71 4.07 -5.25 8.74
N LEU A 72 2.91 -5.15 9.41
CA LEU A 72 2.52 -6.05 10.49
C LEU A 72 2.42 -7.50 10.00
N TYR A 73 1.71 -7.74 8.90
CA TYR A 73 1.55 -9.10 8.37
C TYR A 73 2.88 -9.70 7.90
N LYS A 74 3.76 -8.90 7.28
CA LYS A 74 5.11 -9.36 6.93
C LYS A 74 5.92 -9.78 8.15
N GLN A 75 5.80 -9.04 9.27
CA GLN A 75 6.50 -9.40 10.50
C GLN A 75 5.95 -10.70 11.10
N TYR A 76 4.63 -10.83 11.17
CA TYR A 76 3.99 -12.06 11.66
C TYR A 76 4.40 -13.29 10.85
N LEU A 77 4.45 -13.18 9.52
CA LEU A 77 4.90 -14.27 8.65
C LEU A 77 6.37 -14.64 8.89
N LYS A 78 7.25 -13.66 9.13
CA LYS A 78 8.66 -13.93 9.47
C LYS A 78 8.79 -14.68 10.79
N GLU A 79 8.05 -14.27 11.81
CA GLU A 79 8.04 -14.93 13.11
C GLU A 79 7.55 -16.38 12.97
N MET A 80 6.45 -16.60 12.25
CA MET A 80 5.91 -17.95 12.03
C MET A 80 6.86 -18.83 11.20
N ALA A 81 7.48 -18.29 10.16
CA ALA A 81 8.47 -19.01 9.36
C ALA A 81 9.69 -19.43 10.20
N LEU A 82 10.16 -18.55 11.09
CA LEU A 82 11.24 -18.86 12.03
C LEU A 82 10.83 -19.98 13.00
N HIS A 83 9.61 -19.89 13.56
CA HIS A 83 9.07 -20.92 14.45
C HIS A 83 8.97 -22.29 13.78
N VAL A 84 8.51 -22.35 12.52
CA VAL A 84 8.45 -23.59 11.75
C VAL A 84 9.84 -24.14 11.49
N SER A 85 10.78 -23.31 11.01
CA SER A 85 12.17 -23.72 10.74
C SER A 85 12.86 -24.30 11.98
N LEU A 86 12.71 -23.65 13.14
CA LEU A 86 13.28 -24.12 14.41
C LEU A 86 12.66 -25.45 14.88
N LYS A 87 11.33 -25.63 14.71
CA LYS A 87 10.65 -26.89 15.06
C LYS A 87 11.10 -28.02 14.14
N THR A 88 11.16 -27.78 12.83
CA THR A 88 11.64 -28.77 11.85
C THR A 88 13.09 -29.16 12.11
N CYS A 89 13.97 -28.20 12.40
CA CYS A 89 15.37 -28.47 12.73
C CYS A 89 15.52 -29.27 14.04
N ARG A 90 14.72 -28.97 15.08
CA ARG A 90 14.67 -29.79 16.31
C ARG A 90 14.14 -31.20 16.05
N PHE A 91 13.11 -31.34 15.22
CA PHE A 91 12.54 -32.63 14.87
C PHE A 91 13.52 -33.51 14.08
N LEU A 92 14.22 -32.93 13.10
CA LEU A 92 15.26 -33.63 12.34
C LEU A 92 16.42 -34.06 13.25
N LYS A 93 16.87 -33.20 14.17
CA LYS A 93 17.90 -33.55 15.17
C LYS A 93 17.44 -34.67 16.11
N SER A 94 16.18 -34.66 16.54
CA SER A 94 15.62 -35.69 17.41
C SER A 94 15.48 -37.04 16.70
N SER A 95 15.10 -37.05 15.41
CA SER A 95 15.01 -38.27 14.60
C SER A 95 16.38 -38.85 14.25
N THR A 96 17.40 -38.02 13.96
CA THR A 96 18.76 -38.53 13.72
C THR A 96 19.40 -39.09 14.99
N THR A 97 19.16 -38.47 16.16
CA THR A 97 19.59 -39.05 17.44
C THR A 97 18.85 -40.35 17.76
N PHE A 98 17.57 -40.48 17.38
CA PHE A 98 16.80 -41.70 17.55
C PHE A 98 17.34 -42.82 16.64
N LEU A 99 17.55 -42.56 15.35
CA LEU A 99 18.14 -43.54 14.42
C LEU A 99 19.57 -43.96 14.83
N ALA A 100 20.37 -43.04 15.36
CA ALA A 100 21.69 -43.35 15.91
C ALA A 100 21.62 -44.23 17.17
N SER A 101 20.56 -44.11 17.98
CA SER A 101 20.38 -44.87 19.23
C SER A 101 19.81 -46.28 19.04
N ILE A 102 19.12 -46.57 17.92
CA ILE A 102 18.58 -47.91 17.61
C ILE A 102 19.63 -48.77 16.85
N GLY A 103 20.87 -48.29 16.73
CA GLY A 103 21.97 -49.06 16.13
C GLY A 103 21.90 -49.18 14.60
N PHE A 104 21.10 -48.36 13.93
CA PHE A 104 21.16 -48.25 12.46
C PHE A 104 22.33 -47.34 12.09
N PHE A 105 23.55 -47.85 12.27
CA PHE A 105 24.73 -47.31 11.62
C PHE A 105 24.52 -47.45 10.10
N PRO A 106 24.65 -46.40 9.28
CA PRO A 106 24.80 -46.60 7.85
C PRO A 106 26.17 -47.24 7.64
N LEU A 107 26.21 -48.56 7.74
CA LEU A 107 27.35 -49.37 7.33
C LEU A 107 27.47 -49.21 5.81
N SER A 108 28.52 -48.48 5.44
CA SER A 108 29.22 -48.59 4.17
C SER A 108 28.46 -48.20 2.91
N PHE A 109 28.33 -46.89 2.66
CA PHE A 109 28.37 -46.38 1.29
C PHE A 109 29.19 -45.08 1.23
N PRO A 110 30.24 -44.99 0.38
CA PRO A 110 30.92 -43.73 0.14
C PRO A 110 30.06 -42.96 -0.89
N ILE A 111 29.24 -42.03 -0.42
CA ILE A 111 28.63 -41.05 -1.32
C ILE A 111 29.60 -39.87 -1.41
N PRO A 112 30.10 -39.52 -2.61
CA PRO A 112 31.06 -38.44 -2.78
C PRO A 112 30.42 -37.08 -2.43
N ILE A 113 31.24 -36.21 -1.85
CA ILE A 113 30.90 -34.90 -1.27
C ILE A 113 30.46 -33.87 -2.35
N SER A 114 30.31 -34.28 -3.61
CA SER A 114 29.98 -33.37 -4.72
C SER A 114 28.50 -32.94 -4.79
N LEU A 115 27.60 -33.53 -4.00
CA LEU A 115 26.17 -33.16 -4.01
C LEU A 115 25.69 -32.38 -2.77
N PHE A 116 26.61 -31.85 -1.95
CA PHE A 116 26.24 -30.87 -0.92
C PHE A 116 26.35 -29.42 -1.44
N GLY A 117 27.02 -29.21 -2.58
CA GLY A 117 27.19 -27.89 -3.19
C GLY A 117 25.99 -27.37 -3.98
N HIS A 118 24.95 -28.18 -4.24
CA HIS A 118 23.84 -27.77 -5.12
C HIS A 118 22.58 -27.28 -4.38
N PHE A 119 22.49 -27.43 -3.06
CA PHE A 119 21.34 -26.90 -2.31
C PHE A 119 21.57 -25.47 -1.76
N HIS A 120 22.80 -24.97 -1.80
CA HIS A 120 23.13 -23.60 -1.35
C HIS A 120 22.97 -22.54 -2.46
N LEU A 121 22.53 -22.92 -3.67
CA LEU A 121 22.33 -22.00 -4.80
C LEU A 121 20.85 -21.77 -5.17
N PHE A 122 19.88 -22.41 -4.49
CA PHE A 122 18.45 -22.27 -4.83
C PHE A 122 17.65 -21.37 -3.86
N LEU A 123 18.25 -20.90 -2.76
CA LEU A 123 17.62 -19.93 -1.84
C LEU A 123 18.15 -18.50 -2.01
N GLU A 124 18.76 -18.21 -3.14
CA GLU A 124 19.24 -16.86 -3.44
C GLU A 124 18.89 -16.41 -4.86
N GLN A 125 17.71 -16.78 -5.37
CA GLN A 125 16.97 -16.07 -6.44
C GLN A 125 15.55 -16.66 -6.63
N LYS A 126 14.55 -16.18 -5.88
CA LYS A 126 13.24 -15.67 -6.36
C LYS A 126 12.39 -15.17 -5.21
#